data_AF-A0A073IX36-F1
#
_entry.id   AF-A0A073IX36-F1
#
_cell.length_a   1.000
_cell.length_b   1.000
_cell.length_c   1.000
_cell.angle_alpha   90.00
_cell.angle_beta   90.00
_cell.angle_gamma   90.00
#
_symmetry.space_group_name_H-M   'P 1'
#
loop_
_entity.id
_entity.type
_entity.pdbx_description
1 polymer ?
#
loop_
_entity_poly.entity_id
_entity_poly.type
_entity_poly.pdbx_seq_one_letter_code
_entity_poly.pdbx_strand_id
1 'polypeptide(L)'
;MTNQTKIRIPTDRPPANALRVDKWSDMPTGTSPARYEILGEDGQTTTITLAKGNRIILDALIERPVFCASPVRISDRVCILRRDYGVPITKEMYTNDSATDRAKFGVYFLNGAVRRIDGGAA
;
A
#
# COMPACT_ATOMS: atom_id res chain seq x y z
N MET A 1 14.69 0.14 -22.51
CA MET A 1 14.26 0.82 -21.26
C MET A 1 14.44 -0.18 -20.13
N THR A 2 15.43 0.05 -19.27
CA THR A 2 15.89 -0.93 -18.28
C THR A 2 14.95 -0.91 -17.08
N ASN A 3 14.14 -1.96 -16.91
CA ASN A 3 13.42 -2.21 -15.67
C ASN A 3 14.47 -2.46 -14.57
N GLN A 4 14.81 -1.43 -13.79
CA GLN A 4 15.55 -1.63 -12.56
C GLN A 4 14.61 -2.26 -11.55
N THR A 5 14.57 -3.58 -11.52
CA THR A 5 14.12 -4.34 -10.36
C THR A 5 15.02 -3.93 -9.21
N LYS A 6 14.52 -3.06 -8.33
CA LYS A 6 15.23 -2.58 -7.15
C LYS A 6 15.51 -3.80 -6.27
N ILE A 7 16.73 -4.34 -6.34
CA ILE A 7 17.18 -5.43 -5.45
C ILE A 7 17.16 -4.85 -4.04
N ARG A 8 16.11 -5.15 -3.28
CA ARG A 8 16.06 -4.81 -1.86
C ARG A 8 16.90 -5.83 -1.11
N ILE A 9 18.02 -5.37 -0.55
CA ILE A 9 18.78 -6.15 0.41
C ILE A 9 17.85 -6.38 1.62
N PRO A 10 17.65 -7.62 2.09
CA PRO A 10 16.86 -7.86 3.28
C PRO A 10 17.47 -7.11 4.46
N THR A 11 16.71 -6.19 5.05
CA THR A 11 17.11 -5.46 6.25
C THR A 11 16.16 -5.81 7.38
N ASP A 12 16.69 -5.95 8.59
CA ASP A 12 15.86 -6.14 9.79
C ASP A 12 15.00 -4.92 10.13
N ARG A 13 15.23 -3.80 9.44
CA ARG A 13 14.50 -2.55 9.60
C ARG A 13 13.61 -2.28 8.38
N PRO A 14 12.37 -1.78 8.58
CA PRO A 14 11.54 -1.30 7.49
C PRO A 14 12.14 -0.02 6.88
N PRO A 15 11.69 0.39 5.68
CA PRO A 15 12.08 1.67 5.12
C PRO A 15 11.74 2.83 6.06
N ALA A 16 12.65 3.80 6.16
CA ALA A 16 12.48 4.94 7.06
C ALA A 16 11.23 5.78 6.77
N ASN A 17 10.73 5.74 5.54
CA ASN A 17 9.51 6.45 5.12
C ASN A 17 8.23 5.61 5.27
N ALA A 18 8.26 4.40 5.85
CA ALA A 18 7.06 3.59 6.03
C ALA A 18 6.07 4.30 6.97
N LEU A 19 4.83 4.43 6.54
CA LEU A 19 3.77 5.14 7.26
C LEU A 19 3.24 4.28 8.39
N ARG A 20 3.43 4.75 9.62
CA ARG A 20 2.67 4.28 10.78
C ARG A 20 1.39 5.09 10.86
N VAL A 21 0.26 4.39 10.84
CA VAL A 21 -1.06 5.01 10.92
C VAL A 21 -1.60 4.78 12.32
N ASP A 22 -1.86 5.83 13.08
CA ASP A 22 -2.50 5.74 14.40
C ASP A 22 -3.99 6.11 14.32
N LYS A 23 -4.35 7.00 13.40
CA LYS A 23 -5.72 7.44 13.13
C LYS A 23 -5.94 7.70 11.63
N TRP A 24 -7.20 7.71 11.19
CA TRP A 24 -7.56 7.92 9.77
C TRP A 24 -7.03 9.23 9.18
N SER A 25 -6.90 10.28 10.00
CA SER A 25 -6.36 11.58 9.55
C SER A 25 -4.87 11.56 9.22
N ASP A 26 -4.16 10.47 9.56
CA ASP A 26 -2.74 10.31 9.19
C ASP A 26 -2.58 9.83 7.74
N MET A 27 -3.68 9.47 7.07
CA MET A 27 -3.72 8.97 5.70
C MET A 27 -4.15 10.06 4.70
N PRO A 28 -3.91 9.85 3.39
CA PRO A 28 -4.43 10.72 2.35
C PRO A 28 -5.94 10.94 2.47
N THR A 29 -6.36 12.18 2.25
CA THR A 29 -7.76 12.57 2.33
C THR A 29 -8.49 12.34 1.01
N GLY A 30 -9.81 12.10 1.09
CA GLY A 30 -10.69 12.02 -0.07
C GLY A 30 -11.31 10.64 -0.22
N THR A 31 -12.64 10.61 -0.12
CA THR A 31 -13.42 9.36 -0.20
C THR A 31 -14.14 9.20 -1.53
N SER A 32 -14.18 10.24 -2.36
CA SER A 32 -14.82 10.21 -3.68
C SER A 32 -14.19 9.13 -4.56
N PRO A 33 -14.96 8.47 -5.44
CA PRO A 33 -14.43 7.47 -6.35
C PRO A 33 -13.23 7.97 -7.16
N ALA A 34 -12.23 7.11 -7.36
CA ALA A 34 -11.08 7.35 -8.23
C ALA A 34 -10.73 6.08 -9.01
N ARG A 35 -10.17 6.25 -10.21
CA ARG A 35 -9.72 5.13 -11.06
C ARG A 35 -8.23 4.94 -11.02
N TYR A 36 -7.83 3.67 -11.08
CA TYR A 36 -6.45 3.24 -11.02
C TYR A 36 -6.16 2.25 -12.14
N GLU A 37 -4.98 2.36 -12.71
CA GLU A 37 -4.36 1.32 -13.52
C GLU A 37 -3.43 0.50 -12.65
N ILE A 38 -3.53 -0.82 -12.80
CA ILE A 38 -2.68 -1.81 -12.15
C ILE A 38 -2.04 -2.63 -13.24
N LEU A 39 -0.72 -2.66 -13.26
CA LEU A 39 0.04 -3.63 -14.04
C LEU A 39 0.10 -4.94 -13.25
N GLY A 40 -0.58 -5.96 -13.76
CA GLY A 40 -0.52 -7.33 -13.26
C GLY A 40 0.85 -7.97 -13.48
N GLU A 41 1.12 -9.06 -12.77
CA GLU A 41 2.37 -9.82 -12.90
C GLU A 41 2.52 -10.47 -14.29
N ASP A 42 1.39 -10.70 -14.98
CA ASP A 42 1.31 -11.18 -16.36
C ASP A 42 1.59 -10.09 -17.41
N GLY A 43 1.82 -8.85 -16.98
CA GLY A 43 2.02 -7.70 -17.84
C GLY A 43 0.72 -7.09 -18.35
N GLN A 44 -0.45 -7.60 -17.97
CA GLN A 44 -1.74 -7.03 -18.35
C GLN A 44 -2.09 -5.84 -17.46
N THR A 45 -2.64 -4.79 -18.07
CA THR A 45 -3.12 -3.62 -17.32
C THR A 45 -4.60 -3.76 -17.03
N THR A 46 -4.97 -3.73 -15.76
CA THR A 46 -6.37 -3.72 -15.31
C THR A 46 -6.74 -2.35 -14.77
N THR A 47 -7.93 -1.87 -15.11
CA THR A 47 -8.51 -0.66 -14.52
C THR A 47 -9.47 -1.02 -13.39
N ILE A 48 -9.33 -0.38 -12.24
CA ILE A 48 -10.28 -0.50 -11.13
C ILE A 48 -10.80 0.88 -10.70
N THR A 49 -11.99 0.91 -10.10
CA THR A 49 -12.54 2.10 -9.44
C THR A 49 -12.65 1.83 -7.95
N LEU A 50 -12.08 2.68 -7.11
CA LEU A 50 -12.14 2.57 -5.65
C LEU A 50 -12.73 3.83 -5.04
N ALA A 51 -13.43 3.66 -3.92
CA ALA A 51 -13.97 4.74 -3.11
C ALA A 51 -13.73 4.48 -1.61
N LYS A 52 -14.02 5.49 -0.78
CA LYS A 52 -13.97 5.40 0.68
C LYS A 52 -12.60 4.90 1.17
N GLY A 53 -12.60 4.04 2.19
CA GLY A 53 -11.37 3.55 2.80
C GLY A 53 -10.47 2.74 1.87
N ASN A 54 -11.00 1.99 0.90
CA ASN A 54 -10.15 1.23 -0.03
C ASN A 54 -9.33 2.17 -0.91
N ARG A 55 -9.94 3.28 -1.35
CA ARG A 55 -9.24 4.35 -2.06
C ARG A 55 -8.13 4.94 -1.20
N ILE A 56 -8.45 5.33 0.03
CA ILE A 56 -7.48 5.95 0.95
C ILE A 56 -6.27 5.04 1.19
N ILE A 57 -6.50 3.74 1.40
CA ILE A 57 -5.42 2.77 1.61
C ILE A 57 -4.57 2.60 0.35
N LEU A 58 -5.18 2.56 -0.84
CA LEU A 58 -4.41 2.45 -2.08
C LEU A 58 -3.60 3.73 -2.33
N ASP A 59 -4.20 4.91 -2.14
CA ASP A 59 -3.50 6.20 -2.24
C ASP A 59 -2.28 6.24 -1.29
N ALA A 60 -2.45 5.80 -0.03
CA ALA A 60 -1.35 5.72 0.94
C ALA A 60 -0.22 4.78 0.47
N LEU A 61 -0.59 3.59 -0.04
CA LEU A 61 0.34 2.58 -0.53
C LEU A 61 1.09 3.01 -1.79
N ILE A 62 0.48 3.84 -2.65
CA ILE A 62 1.12 4.45 -3.82
C ILE A 62 2.22 5.42 -3.37
N GLU A 63 1.97 6.21 -2.32
CA GLU A 63 2.96 7.17 -1.82
C GLU A 63 4.13 6.50 -1.09
N ARG A 64 3.84 5.53 -0.21
CA ARG A 64 4.85 4.90 0.65
C ARG A 64 4.37 3.58 1.27
N PRO A 65 5.29 2.72 1.76
CA PRO A 65 4.91 1.51 2.49
C PRO A 65 4.09 1.82 3.75
N VAL A 66 3.22 0.91 4.20
CA VAL A 66 2.34 1.15 5.35
C VAL A 66 2.43 0.02 6.38
N PHE A 67 2.58 0.36 7.66
CA PHE A 67 2.63 -0.62 8.75
C PHE A 67 1.30 -1.38 8.88
N CYS A 68 1.38 -2.71 8.96
CA CYS A 68 0.20 -3.59 9.09
C CYS A 68 -0.49 -3.43 10.45
N ALA A 69 0.29 -3.23 11.50
CA ALA A 69 -0.18 -3.32 12.88
C ALA A 69 -0.67 -1.94 13.40
N SER A 70 -1.57 -1.33 12.63
CA SER A 70 -2.19 -0.02 12.90
C SER A 70 -3.47 -0.15 13.74
N PRO A 71 -3.75 0.79 14.67
CA PRO A 71 -5.05 0.91 15.37
C PRO A 71 -6.25 1.03 14.41
N VAL A 72 -6.03 1.54 13.20
CA VAL A 72 -7.07 1.75 12.17
C VAL A 72 -7.48 0.44 11.47
N ARG A 73 -6.81 -0.69 11.77
CA ARG A 73 -7.10 -2.02 11.22
C ARG A 73 -7.15 -2.03 9.69
N ILE A 74 -6.09 -1.52 9.07
CA ILE A 74 -6.00 -1.40 7.61
C ILE A 74 -5.94 -2.75 6.89
N SER A 75 -5.61 -3.84 7.59
CA SER A 75 -5.43 -5.19 7.03
C SER A 75 -6.65 -5.69 6.27
N ASP A 76 -7.87 -5.43 6.75
CA ASP A 76 -9.10 -5.86 6.06
C ASP A 76 -9.21 -5.24 4.65
N ARG A 77 -8.87 -3.95 4.56
CA ARG A 77 -8.88 -3.22 3.28
C ARG A 77 -7.75 -3.68 2.37
N VAL A 78 -6.57 -3.96 2.93
CA VAL A 78 -5.46 -4.55 2.17
C VAL A 78 -5.84 -5.93 1.62
N CYS A 79 -6.54 -6.75 2.39
CA CYS A 79 -7.03 -8.05 1.93
C CYS A 79 -8.00 -7.90 0.75
N ILE A 80 -8.95 -6.95 0.83
CA ILE A 80 -9.88 -6.65 -0.26
C ILE A 80 -9.13 -6.17 -1.51
N LEU A 81 -8.23 -5.18 -1.36
CA LEU A 81 -7.43 -4.66 -2.48
C LEU A 81 -6.64 -5.77 -3.18
N ARG A 82 -6.04 -6.67 -2.42
CA ARG A 82 -5.24 -7.77 -2.96
C ARG A 82 -6.08 -8.85 -3.63
N ARG A 83 -7.17 -9.30 -2.97
CA ARG A 83 -7.96 -10.46 -3.42
C ARG A 83 -8.99 -10.10 -4.48
N ASP A 84 -9.69 -8.99 -4.28
CA ASP A 84 -10.88 -8.66 -5.08
C ASP A 84 -10.52 -7.75 -6.26
N TYR A 85 -9.47 -6.93 -6.09
CA TYR A 85 -9.03 -5.97 -7.09
C TYR A 85 -7.68 -6.30 -7.74
N GLY A 86 -7.02 -7.39 -7.31
CA GLY A 86 -5.74 -7.82 -7.88
C GLY A 86 -4.59 -6.84 -7.66
N VAL A 87 -4.68 -5.94 -6.67
CA VAL A 87 -3.58 -5.00 -6.38
C VAL A 87 -2.36 -5.81 -5.90
N PRO A 88 -1.16 -5.62 -6.50
CA PRO A 88 0.04 -6.39 -6.16
C PRO A 88 0.64 -5.90 -4.84
N ILE A 89 -0.01 -6.25 -3.72
CA ILE A 89 0.44 -5.90 -2.37
C ILE A 89 1.21 -7.07 -1.76
N THR A 90 2.47 -6.83 -1.40
CA THR A 90 3.29 -7.75 -0.61
C THR A 90 3.34 -7.32 0.85
N LYS A 91 3.65 -8.26 1.73
CA LYS A 91 3.87 -8.01 3.15
C LYS A 91 5.25 -8.53 3.52
N GLU A 92 6.12 -7.64 3.97
CA GLU A 92 7.39 -8.02 4.57
C GLU A 92 7.27 -8.01 6.09
N MET A 93 7.95 -8.94 6.76
CA MET A 93 7.95 -9.07 8.21
C MET A 93 9.28 -8.59 8.75
N TYR A 94 9.21 -7.77 9.79
CA TYR A 94 10.35 -7.22 10.52
C TYR A 94 10.24 -7.59 12.01
N THR A 95 11.33 -7.40 12.74
CA THR A 95 11.44 -7.74 14.16
C THR A 95 11.79 -6.51 15.00
N ASN A 96 11.57 -6.60 16.32
CA ASN A 96 11.96 -5.59 17.31
C ASN A 96 11.41 -4.19 17.00
N ASP A 97 10.08 -4.04 16.98
CA ASP A 97 9.43 -2.74 16.81
C ASP A 97 9.69 -1.85 18.02
N SER A 98 10.67 -0.95 17.94
CA SER A 98 11.02 -0.04 19.04
C SER A 98 9.89 0.94 19.42
N ALA A 99 8.88 1.11 18.56
CA ALA A 99 7.76 2.02 18.82
C ALA A 99 6.60 1.35 19.57
N THR A 100 6.51 0.01 19.54
CA THR A 100 5.40 -0.73 20.18
C THR A 100 5.86 -1.92 21.01
N ASP A 101 7.17 -2.10 21.15
CA ASP A 101 7.84 -3.24 21.79
C ASP A 101 7.43 -4.62 21.23
N ARG A 102 6.86 -4.65 20.03
CA ARG A 102 6.43 -5.90 19.39
C ARG A 102 7.63 -6.65 18.84
N ALA A 103 7.72 -7.93 19.20
CA ALA A 103 8.75 -8.83 18.69
C ALA A 103 8.74 -8.98 17.16
N LYS A 104 7.56 -8.93 16.53
CA LYS A 104 7.37 -9.00 15.07
C LYS A 104 6.30 -8.03 14.61
N PHE A 105 6.50 -7.43 13.44
CA PHE A 105 5.51 -6.57 12.78
C PHE A 105 5.61 -6.70 11.26
N GLY A 106 4.53 -6.39 10.56
CA GLY A 106 4.48 -6.41 9.10
C GLY A 106 4.42 -5.00 8.51
N VAL A 107 4.98 -4.81 7.33
CA VAL A 107 4.77 -3.61 6.50
C VAL A 107 4.29 -4.05 5.12
N TYR A 108 3.26 -3.37 4.62
CA TYR A 108 2.70 -3.59 3.31
C TYR A 108 3.40 -2.72 2.26
N PHE A 109 3.61 -3.31 1.09
CA PHE A 109 4.30 -2.69 -0.04
C PHE A 109 3.51 -2.91 -1.32
N LEU A 110 3.56 -1.95 -2.25
CA LEU A 110 3.24 -2.23 -3.64
C LEU A 110 4.45 -2.86 -4.33
N ASN A 111 4.21 -4.01 -4.96
CA ASN A 111 5.20 -4.80 -5.69
C ASN A 111 4.98 -4.74 -7.22
N GLY A 112 4.27 -3.73 -7.71
CA GLY A 112 3.96 -3.54 -9.12
C GLY A 112 3.65 -2.09 -9.44
N ALA A 113 3.47 -1.80 -10.74
CA ALA A 113 3.09 -0.47 -11.18
C ALA A 113 1.59 -0.25 -10.93
N VAL A 114 1.28 0.59 -9.95
CA VAL A 114 -0.08 1.06 -9.71
C VAL A 114 -0.08 2.57 -9.79
N ARG A 115 -0.97 3.13 -10.60
CA ARG A 115 -1.09 4.59 -10.73
C ARG A 115 -2.55 5.00 -10.82
N ARG A 116 -2.85 6.16 -10.26
CA ARG A 116 -4.14 6.81 -10.44
C ARG A 116 -4.24 7.34 -11.86
N ILE A 117 -5.36 7.08 -12.54
CA ILE A 117 -5.59 7.53 -13.93
C ILE A 117 -6.72 8.53 -14.08
N ASP A 118 -7.63 8.61 -13.10
CA ASP A 118 -8.65 9.66 -13.06
C ASP A 118 -8.53 10.50 -11.78
N GLY A 119 -8.30 11.80 -12.00
CA GLY A 119 -8.09 12.82 -10.98
C GLY A 119 -7.63 14.18 -11.52
N GLY A 120 -7.76 14.44 -12.83
CA GLY A 120 -7.69 15.79 -13.38
C GLY A 120 -9.11 16.35 -13.55
N ALA A 121 -9.35 17.49 -12.90
CA ALA A 121 -10.59 18.28 -12.80
C ALA A 121 -11.65 17.73 -11.82
N ALA A 122 -12.21 18.52 -10.89
CA ALA A 122 -12.28 19.99 -10.80
C ALA A 122 -11.49 20.57 -9.62
#